data_AF-A0A6M0AMD5-F1
#
_entry.id   AF-A0A6M0AMD5-F1
#
_cell.length_a   1.000
_cell.length_b   1.000
_cell.length_c   1.000
_cell.angle_alpha   90.00
_cell.angle_beta   90.00
_cell.angle_gamma   90.00
#
_symmetry.space_group_name_H-M   'P 1'
#
loop_
_entity.id
_entity.type
_entity.pdbx_description
1 polymer ?
#
loop_
_entity_poly.entity_id
_entity_poly.type
_entity_poly.pdbx_seq_one_letter_code
_entity_poly.pdbx_strand_id
1 'polypeptide(L)'
;SKAKQPLKDATAVNATRNKLVKVLRSIKFVVTGTGAQTKYNRTRLELPKQHWIDAACVGDIETLVLRTSQPLLVTCKGPGGRQKAALNKYGYPIRHNPLKPIKGWVTGDIAQHPLLGIGKVTPRSKGSFGFTPLGTKGYKSCKPQDISAIHRKDGYTYRFC
;
A
#
# COMPACT_ATOMS: atom_id res chain seq x y z
N SER A 1 -8.19 8.39 41.38
CA SER A 1 -9.16 7.86 40.40
C SER A 1 -8.63 8.06 38.99
N LYS A 2 -8.73 7.07 38.10
CA LYS A 2 -8.35 7.21 36.66
C LYS A 2 -9.18 8.27 35.92
N ALA A 3 -10.33 8.67 36.47
CA ALA A 3 -11.23 9.69 35.93
C ALA A 3 -10.67 11.14 35.95
N LYS A 4 -9.62 11.43 36.72
CA LYS A 4 -9.00 12.77 36.81
C LYS A 4 -7.74 12.91 35.95
N GLN A 5 -7.31 11.87 35.24
CA GLN A 5 -6.13 11.96 34.38
C GLN A 5 -6.48 12.65 33.06
N PRO A 6 -5.71 13.67 32.65
CA PRO A 6 -5.96 14.37 31.39
C PRO A 6 -5.75 13.43 30.19
N LEU A 7 -6.79 13.26 29.38
CA LEU A 7 -6.79 12.42 28.19
C LEU A 7 -6.14 13.13 26.98
N LYS A 8 -4.86 13.48 27.10
CA LYS A 8 -4.13 14.30 26.11
C LYS A 8 -4.26 13.74 24.68
N ASP A 9 -4.08 12.43 24.53
CA ASP A 9 -4.14 11.77 23.21
C ASP A 9 -5.55 11.82 22.62
N ALA A 10 -6.59 11.55 23.42
CA ALA A 10 -7.97 11.63 22.97
C ALA A 10 -8.35 13.07 22.60
N THR A 11 -7.88 14.06 23.38
CA THR A 11 -8.07 15.48 23.08
C THR A 11 -7.40 15.86 21.75
N ALA A 12 -6.18 15.41 21.49
CA ALA A 12 -5.48 15.67 20.23
C ALA A 12 -6.23 15.08 19.02
N VAL A 13 -6.71 13.84 19.12
CA VAL A 13 -7.51 13.19 18.08
C VAL A 13 -8.82 13.93 17.85
N ASN A 14 -9.55 14.27 18.91
CA ASN A 14 -10.83 14.97 18.82
C ASN A 14 -10.68 16.39 18.25
N ALA A 15 -9.65 17.13 18.67
CA ALA A 15 -9.34 18.46 18.13
C ALA A 15 -9.04 18.39 16.63
N THR A 16 -8.22 17.44 16.21
CA THR A 16 -7.88 17.21 14.80
C THR A 16 -9.10 16.84 13.98
N ARG A 17 -9.93 15.91 14.47
CA ARG A 17 -11.19 15.50 13.83
C ARG A 17 -12.13 16.68 13.64
N ASN A 18 -12.36 17.48 14.69
CA ASN A 18 -13.28 18.62 14.64
C ASN A 18 -12.77 19.69 13.65
N LYS A 19 -11.46 19.97 13.65
CA LYS A 19 -10.87 20.91 12.68
C LYS A 19 -11.00 20.41 11.25
N LEU A 20 -10.77 19.13 11.01
CA LEU A 20 -10.89 18.50 9.70
C LEU A 20 -12.32 18.59 9.15
N VAL A 21 -13.32 18.26 9.96
CA VAL A 21 -14.74 18.40 9.57
C VAL A 21 -15.08 19.85 9.25
N LYS A 22 -14.63 20.81 10.08
CA LYS A 22 -14.86 22.25 9.83
C LYS A 22 -14.27 22.70 8.49
N VAL A 23 -13.04 22.31 8.18
CA VAL A 23 -12.38 22.66 6.91
C VAL A 23 -13.10 21.99 5.74
N LEU A 24 -13.40 20.70 5.81
CA LEU A 24 -14.05 20.00 4.70
C LEU A 24 -15.46 20.55 4.41
N ARG A 25 -16.22 20.93 5.43
CA ARG A 25 -17.54 21.55 5.27
C ARG A 25 -17.50 22.89 4.51
N SER A 26 -16.38 23.60 4.56
CA SER A 26 -16.21 24.84 3.78
C SER A 26 -15.92 24.59 2.30
N ILE A 27 -15.48 23.37 1.95
CA ILE A 27 -15.10 22.99 0.58
C ILE A 27 -16.26 22.29 -0.13
N LYS A 28 -17.01 21.44 0.59
CA LYS A 28 -18.10 20.62 0.03
C LYS A 28 -19.08 20.17 1.11
N PHE A 29 -20.18 19.58 0.68
CA PHE A 29 -21.11 18.89 1.58
C PHE A 29 -20.41 17.71 2.28
N VAL A 30 -20.54 17.64 3.61
CA VAL A 30 -19.90 16.61 4.45
C VAL A 30 -20.90 16.10 5.47
N VAL A 31 -21.11 14.79 5.44
CA VAL A 31 -21.83 14.03 6.48
C VAL A 31 -20.80 13.33 7.36
N THR A 32 -21.12 13.22 8.65
CA THR A 32 -20.30 12.51 9.63
C THR A 32 -21.14 11.45 10.33
N GLY A 33 -20.57 10.28 10.61
CA GLY A 33 -21.20 9.23 11.41
C GLY A 33 -20.40 8.95 12.69
N THR A 34 -21.05 8.34 13.67
CA THR A 34 -20.35 7.83 14.87
C THR A 34 -19.80 6.44 14.62
N GLY A 35 -18.80 6.02 15.41
CA GLY A 35 -18.30 4.64 15.36
C GLY A 35 -19.38 3.62 15.75
N ALA A 36 -20.29 3.99 16.66
CA ALA A 36 -21.43 3.16 17.04
C ALA A 36 -22.42 2.99 15.87
N GLN A 37 -22.76 4.08 15.16
CA GLN A 37 -23.62 4.03 13.97
C GLN A 37 -22.98 3.18 12.86
N THR A 38 -21.67 3.34 12.63
CA THR A 38 -20.93 2.54 11.64
C THR A 38 -20.99 1.05 11.97
N LYS A 39 -20.80 0.69 13.24
CA LYS A 39 -20.93 -0.70 13.71
C LYS A 39 -22.36 -1.21 13.56
N TYR A 40 -23.35 -0.41 13.93
CA TYR A 40 -24.77 -0.76 13.81
C TYR A 40 -25.15 -1.03 12.36
N ASN A 41 -24.85 -0.11 11.43
CA ASN A 41 -25.12 -0.27 10.00
C ASN A 41 -24.47 -1.55 9.46
N ARG A 42 -23.18 -1.78 9.77
CA ARG A 42 -22.47 -2.98 9.33
C ARG A 42 -23.12 -4.26 9.85
N THR A 43 -23.52 -4.31 11.12
CA THR A 43 -24.15 -5.48 11.71
C THR A 43 -25.57 -5.70 11.19
N ARG A 44 -26.38 -4.63 11.04
CA ARG A 44 -27.73 -4.71 10.47
C ARG A 44 -27.72 -5.21 9.03
N LEU A 45 -26.69 -4.85 8.27
CA LEU A 45 -26.48 -5.26 6.87
C LEU A 45 -25.69 -6.58 6.74
N GLU A 46 -25.38 -7.25 7.85
CA GLU A 46 -24.68 -8.55 7.88
C GLU A 46 -23.30 -8.54 7.19
N LEU A 47 -22.60 -7.41 7.21
CA LEU A 47 -21.32 -7.26 6.52
C LEU A 47 -20.12 -7.60 7.42
N PRO A 48 -19.07 -8.25 6.88
CA PRO A 48 -17.88 -8.60 7.65
C PRO A 48 -17.09 -7.34 8.03
N LYS A 49 -16.37 -7.41 9.16
CA LYS A 49 -15.53 -6.29 9.60
C LYS A 49 -14.30 -6.15 8.70
N GLN A 50 -14.27 -5.09 7.91
CA GLN A 50 -13.12 -4.67 7.10
C GLN A 50 -13.05 -3.15 7.07
N HIS A 51 -11.85 -2.56 7.00
CA HIS A 51 -11.71 -1.09 7.03
C HIS A 51 -12.46 -0.40 5.87
N TRP A 52 -12.46 -0.98 4.68
CA TRP A 52 -13.16 -0.43 3.51
C TRP A 52 -14.69 -0.58 3.60
N ILE A 53 -15.17 -1.64 4.26
CA ILE A 53 -16.60 -1.84 4.54
C ILE A 53 -17.05 -0.88 5.64
N ASP A 54 -16.29 -0.77 6.73
CA ASP A 54 -16.57 0.18 7.82
C ASP A 54 -16.66 1.62 7.25
N ALA A 55 -15.79 2.00 6.30
CA ALA A 55 -15.87 3.30 5.62
C ALA A 55 -17.14 3.51 4.80
N ALA A 56 -17.62 2.46 4.12
CA ALA A 56 -18.87 2.50 3.35
C ALA A 56 -20.11 2.50 4.25
N CYS A 57 -20.00 2.07 5.51
CA CYS A 57 -21.09 2.04 6.49
C CYS A 57 -21.27 3.37 7.27
N VAL A 58 -20.53 4.43 6.93
CA VAL A 58 -20.57 5.72 7.65
C VAL A 58 -21.78 6.56 7.22
N GLY A 59 -22.57 7.01 8.21
CA GLY A 59 -23.68 7.93 8.00
C GLY A 59 -25.05 7.23 8.12
N ASP A 60 -26.07 7.89 7.59
CA ASP A 60 -27.41 7.31 7.50
C ASP A 60 -27.54 6.55 6.19
N ILE A 61 -27.64 5.23 6.29
CA ILE A 61 -27.59 4.32 5.15
C ILE A 61 -28.66 3.27 5.39
N GLU A 62 -29.55 3.08 4.42
CA GLU A 62 -30.56 2.03 4.47
C GLU A 62 -30.05 0.72 3.86
N THR A 63 -29.46 0.81 2.66
CA THR A 63 -28.93 -0.33 1.90
C THR A 63 -27.50 -0.06 1.44
N LEU A 64 -26.69 -1.11 1.37
CA LEU A 64 -25.32 -1.04 0.85
C LEU A 64 -25.06 -2.26 -0.04
N VAL A 65 -24.70 -2.03 -1.30
CA VAL A 65 -24.35 -3.09 -2.25
C VAL A 65 -22.85 -3.06 -2.52
N LEU A 66 -22.15 -4.11 -2.09
CA LEU A 66 -20.73 -4.27 -2.38
C LEU A 66 -20.54 -4.76 -3.82
N ARG A 67 -19.91 -3.95 -4.66
CA ARG A 67 -19.63 -4.30 -6.07
C ARG A 67 -18.41 -5.19 -6.26
N THR A 68 -17.59 -5.34 -5.22
CA THR A 68 -16.41 -6.20 -5.21
C THR A 68 -16.24 -6.80 -3.82
N SER A 69 -15.80 -8.05 -3.77
CA SER A 69 -15.37 -8.74 -2.55
C SER A 69 -13.85 -8.65 -2.34
N GLN A 70 -13.11 -8.14 -3.33
CA GLN A 70 -11.66 -8.17 -3.36
C GLN A 70 -11.09 -6.81 -3.80
N PRO A 71 -11.15 -5.77 -2.95
CA PRO A 71 -10.57 -4.47 -3.29
C PRO A 71 -9.05 -4.56 -3.42
N LEU A 72 -8.50 -3.77 -4.34
CA LEU A 72 -7.07 -3.63 -4.52
C LEU A 72 -6.52 -2.63 -3.49
N LEU A 73 -5.68 -3.13 -2.57
CA LEU A 73 -4.92 -2.28 -1.67
C LEU A 73 -3.70 -1.71 -2.39
N VAL A 74 -3.71 -0.39 -2.56
CA VAL A 74 -2.60 0.37 -3.12
C VAL A 74 -1.84 1.05 -1.99
N THR A 75 -0.53 0.81 -1.91
CA THR A 75 0.34 1.47 -0.93
C THR A 75 1.39 2.30 -1.67
N CYS A 76 1.44 3.60 -1.41
CA CYS A 76 2.51 4.46 -1.92
C CYS A 76 3.83 4.12 -1.21
N LYS A 77 4.85 3.75 -1.99
CA LYS A 77 6.24 3.57 -1.54
C LYS A 77 7.16 4.67 -2.06
N GLY A 78 6.66 5.53 -2.94
CA GLY A 78 7.42 6.58 -3.61
C GLY A 78 8.36 6.03 -4.71
N PRO A 79 9.04 6.92 -5.44
CA PRO A 79 9.84 6.55 -6.62
C PRO A 79 11.10 5.72 -6.30
N GLY A 80 11.40 5.51 -5.02
CA GLY A 80 12.62 4.85 -4.53
C GLY A 80 13.69 5.86 -4.07
N GLY A 81 14.72 5.34 -3.40
CA GLY A 81 15.81 6.16 -2.89
C GLY A 81 16.66 6.79 -3.99
N ARG A 82 17.16 8.00 -3.75
CA ARG A 82 18.12 8.69 -4.65
C ARG A 82 19.55 8.17 -4.51
N GLN A 83 19.81 7.35 -3.48
CA GLN A 83 21.13 6.77 -3.22
C GLN A 83 21.60 5.88 -4.38
N LYS A 84 22.74 6.24 -4.98
CA LYS A 84 23.30 5.59 -6.18
C LYS A 84 24.39 4.57 -5.90
N ALA A 85 24.77 4.39 -4.65
CA ALA A 85 25.69 3.35 -4.22
C ALA A 85 25.23 2.76 -2.89
N ALA A 86 25.36 1.45 -2.72
CA ALA A 86 25.33 0.90 -1.38
C ALA A 86 26.67 1.23 -0.73
N LEU A 87 26.62 1.74 0.50
CA LEU A 87 27.79 2.16 1.26
C LEU A 87 28.09 1.11 2.34
N ASN A 88 29.36 0.97 2.72
CA ASN A 88 29.72 0.24 3.94
C ASN A 88 29.41 1.10 5.18
N LYS A 89 29.67 0.55 6.37
CA LYS A 89 29.47 1.26 7.65
C LYS A 89 30.30 2.54 7.80
N TYR A 90 31.31 2.74 6.97
CA TYR A 90 32.18 3.93 6.96
C TYR A 90 31.81 4.94 5.87
N GLY A 91 30.76 4.68 5.09
CA GLY A 91 30.31 5.58 4.01
C GLY A 91 30.99 5.36 2.66
N TYR A 92 31.90 4.38 2.53
CA TYR A 92 32.54 4.09 1.24
C TYR A 92 31.65 3.22 0.34
N PRO A 93 31.55 3.50 -0.97
CA PRO A 93 30.82 2.67 -1.91
C PRO A 93 31.33 1.22 -1.97
N ILE A 94 30.42 0.25 -1.82
CA ILE A 94 30.69 -1.18 -2.02
C ILE A 94 30.04 -1.74 -3.30
N ARG A 95 29.02 -1.07 -3.81
CA ARG A 95 28.43 -1.33 -5.13
C ARG A 95 27.70 -0.11 -5.63
N HIS A 96 27.66 0.06 -6.94
CA HIS A 96 26.89 1.12 -7.60
C HIS A 96 25.56 0.57 -8.13
N ASN A 97 24.49 1.34 -7.91
CA ASN A 97 23.19 1.06 -8.50
C ASN A 97 23.21 1.49 -9.97
N PRO A 98 22.60 0.72 -10.89
CA PRO A 98 22.56 1.08 -12.30
C PRO A 98 21.83 2.41 -12.50
N LEU A 99 22.41 3.29 -13.34
CA LEU A 99 21.84 4.60 -13.68
C LEU A 99 20.73 4.52 -14.73
N LYS A 100 20.75 3.45 -15.53
CA LYS A 100 19.78 3.17 -16.59
C LYS A 100 19.15 1.79 -16.37
N PRO A 101 17.94 1.55 -16.86
CA PRO A 101 17.34 0.22 -16.86
C PRO A 101 18.28 -0.81 -17.49
N ILE A 102 18.39 -1.99 -16.88
CA ILE A 102 19.22 -3.09 -17.42
C ILE A 102 18.33 -3.91 -18.34
N LYS A 103 18.66 -3.95 -19.64
CA LYS A 103 17.82 -4.58 -20.68
C LYS A 103 16.36 -4.10 -20.66
N GLY A 104 16.14 -2.83 -20.32
CA GLY A 104 14.78 -2.24 -20.21
C GLY A 104 14.03 -2.58 -18.92
N TRP A 105 14.69 -3.14 -17.91
CA TRP A 105 14.08 -3.47 -16.62
C TRP A 105 14.63 -2.62 -15.47
N VAL A 106 13.78 -2.30 -14.50
CA VAL A 106 14.17 -1.64 -13.24
C VAL A 106 13.76 -2.48 -12.03
N THR A 107 14.48 -2.30 -10.91
CA THR A 107 14.16 -3.00 -9.66
C THR A 107 12.75 -2.62 -9.19
N GLY A 108 11.91 -3.64 -9.00
CA GLY A 108 10.52 -3.48 -8.58
C GLY A 108 9.49 -3.59 -9.70
N ASP A 109 9.92 -3.67 -10.96
CA ASP A 109 9.03 -4.10 -12.06
C ASP A 109 8.41 -5.46 -11.73
N ILE A 110 7.15 -5.65 -12.14
CA ILE A 110 6.44 -6.92 -11.97
C ILE A 110 6.43 -7.65 -13.31
N ALA A 111 6.78 -8.93 -13.28
CA ALA A 111 6.84 -9.78 -14.47
C ALA A 111 6.19 -11.14 -14.22
N GLN A 112 5.71 -11.75 -15.31
CA GLN A 112 5.35 -13.16 -15.37
C GLN A 112 6.60 -13.98 -15.69
N HIS A 113 6.78 -15.09 -15.00
CA HIS A 113 7.72 -16.14 -15.36
C HIS A 113 6.95 -17.47 -15.52
N PRO A 114 7.22 -18.30 -16.54
CA PRO A 114 6.46 -19.54 -16.79
C PRO A 114 6.43 -20.49 -15.58
N LEU A 115 7.59 -20.72 -14.94
CA LEU A 115 7.72 -21.64 -13.80
C LEU A 115 7.57 -20.97 -12.42
N LEU A 116 7.82 -19.67 -12.31
CA LEU A 116 7.88 -18.97 -11.00
C LEU A 116 6.64 -18.13 -10.72
N GLY A 117 5.69 -18.07 -11.66
CA GLY A 117 4.48 -17.26 -11.54
C GLY A 117 4.76 -15.76 -11.70
N ILE A 118 3.94 -14.94 -11.04
CA ILE A 118 4.06 -13.48 -11.03
C ILE A 118 5.00 -13.06 -9.90
N GLY A 119 5.94 -12.16 -10.18
CA GLY A 119 6.93 -11.72 -9.21
C GLY A 119 7.59 -10.40 -9.53
N LYS A 120 8.35 -9.88 -8.56
CA LYS A 120 9.15 -8.66 -8.70
C LYS A 120 10.52 -8.98 -9.27
N VAL A 121 10.96 -8.16 -10.21
CA VAL A 121 12.26 -8.27 -10.87
C VAL A 121 13.28 -7.38 -10.18
N THR A 122 14.47 -7.92 -9.97
CA THR A 122 15.67 -7.19 -9.56
C THR A 122 16.75 -7.41 -10.62
N PRO A 123 16.85 -6.51 -11.60
CA PRO A 123 17.84 -6.62 -12.67
C PRO A 123 19.27 -6.56 -12.14
N ARG A 124 20.18 -7.32 -12.75
CA ARG A 124 21.61 -7.33 -12.37
C ARG A 124 22.49 -7.26 -13.62
N SER A 125 23.63 -6.59 -13.50
CA SER A 125 24.57 -6.41 -14.62
C SER A 125 25.24 -7.72 -15.08
N LYS A 126 25.28 -8.74 -14.21
CA LYS A 126 25.85 -10.08 -14.50
C LYS A 126 25.00 -10.94 -15.46
N GLY A 127 23.99 -10.36 -16.10
CA GLY A 127 23.17 -11.03 -17.12
C GLY A 127 21.93 -11.76 -16.60
N SER A 128 21.97 -12.34 -15.38
CA SER A 128 20.81 -12.97 -14.73
C SER A 128 20.09 -12.01 -13.79
N PHE A 129 18.77 -12.10 -13.70
CA PHE A 129 17.95 -11.27 -12.82
C PHE A 129 17.57 -12.01 -11.55
N GLY A 130 17.42 -11.26 -10.46
CA GLY A 130 16.68 -11.75 -9.30
C GLY A 130 15.17 -11.66 -9.57
N PHE A 131 14.43 -12.68 -9.17
CA PHE A 131 12.98 -12.76 -9.30
C PHE A 131 12.38 -13.21 -7.97
N THR A 132 11.53 -12.38 -7.37
CA THR A 132 10.84 -12.69 -6.13
C THR A 132 9.36 -12.92 -6.43
N PRO A 133 8.89 -14.17 -6.46
CA PRO A 133 7.46 -14.47 -6.63
C PRO A 133 6.63 -13.75 -5.56
N LEU A 134 5.48 -13.21 -5.95
CA LEU A 134 4.58 -12.52 -5.02
C LEU A 134 4.14 -13.49 -3.91
N GLY A 135 4.11 -13.01 -2.67
CA GLY A 135 3.74 -13.81 -1.50
C GLY A 135 4.87 -14.71 -0.94
N THR A 136 6.02 -14.80 -1.60
CA THR A 136 7.15 -15.63 -1.13
C THR A 136 8.29 -14.80 -0.54
N LYS A 137 9.04 -15.40 0.39
CA LYS A 137 10.30 -14.83 0.89
C LYS A 137 11.47 -15.38 0.07
N GLY A 138 12.38 -14.48 -0.31
CA GLY A 138 13.58 -14.82 -1.09
C GLY A 138 13.45 -14.49 -2.57
N TYR A 139 14.57 -14.55 -3.27
CA TYR A 139 14.62 -14.37 -4.72
C TYR A 139 15.22 -15.62 -5.37
N LYS A 140 14.75 -15.92 -6.57
CA LYS A 140 15.32 -16.93 -7.47
C LYS A 140 16.05 -16.23 -8.60
N SER A 141 17.00 -16.91 -9.22
CA SER A 141 17.64 -16.39 -10.43
C SER A 141 16.79 -16.75 -11.65
N CYS A 142 16.59 -15.82 -12.57
CA CYS A 142 15.98 -16.07 -13.88
C CYS A 142 16.77 -15.37 -14.99
N LYS A 143 16.56 -15.75 -16.25
CA LYS A 143 17.11 -14.99 -17.38
C LYS A 143 16.09 -13.94 -17.83
N PRO A 144 16.55 -12.77 -18.33
CA PRO A 144 15.66 -11.72 -18.82
C PRO A 144 14.73 -12.16 -19.96
N GLN A 145 15.11 -13.19 -20.72
CA GLN A 145 14.31 -13.75 -21.81
C GLN A 145 13.16 -14.63 -21.31
N ASP A 146 13.24 -15.13 -20.07
CA ASP A 146 12.25 -16.03 -19.48
C ASP A 146 11.09 -15.27 -18.81
N ILE A 147 11.09 -13.93 -18.89
CA ILE A 147 10.14 -13.07 -18.20
C ILE A 147 9.45 -12.08 -19.14
N SER A 148 8.16 -11.84 -18.92
CA SER A 148 7.38 -10.83 -19.63
C SER A 148 6.82 -9.79 -18.66
N ALA A 149 6.87 -8.51 -19.06
CA ALA A 149 6.47 -7.40 -18.19
C ALA A 149 4.95 -7.39 -17.98
N ILE A 150 4.52 -7.31 -16.73
CA ILE A 150 3.11 -7.10 -16.34
C ILE A 150 2.90 -5.65 -15.93
N HIS A 151 3.80 -5.11 -15.11
CA HIS A 151 3.67 -3.76 -14.57
C HIS A 151 5.03 -3.09 -14.41
N ARG A 152 5.10 -1.81 -14.78
CA ARG A 152 6.31 -1.00 -14.59
C ARG A 152 6.25 -0.29 -13.26
N LYS A 153 7.38 -0.23 -12.56
CA LYS A 153 7.48 0.44 -11.28
C LYS A 153 6.98 1.89 -11.37
N ASP A 154 5.95 2.20 -10.62
CA ASP A 154 5.28 3.51 -10.54
C ASP A 154 5.35 4.15 -9.14
N GLY A 155 6.06 3.50 -8.22
CA GLY A 155 6.17 3.95 -6.83
C GLY A 155 5.04 3.47 -5.92
N TYR A 156 4.15 2.61 -6.42
CA TYR A 156 3.12 1.97 -5.63
C TYR A 156 3.37 0.47 -5.52
N THR A 157 2.79 -0.13 -4.48
CA THR A 157 2.68 -1.58 -4.37
C THR A 157 1.22 -1.97 -4.28
N TYR A 158 0.89 -3.04 -4.99
CA TYR A 158 -0.46 -3.53 -5.18
C TYR A 158 -0.59 -4.89 -4.49
N ARG A 159 -1.65 -5.08 -3.71
CA ARG A 159 -2.04 -6.39 -3.18
C ARG A 159 -3.55 -6.41 -2.96
N PHE A 160 -4.15 -7.60 -2.93
CA PHE A 160 -5.51 -7.72 -2.44
C PHE A 160 -5.53 -7.68 -0.90
N CYS A 161 -6.64 -7.18 -0.35
CA CYS A 161 -6.88 -7.11 1.10
C CYS A 161 -6.97 -8.50 1.72
#